data_AF-A0A2J5I8F5-F1
#
_entry.id   AF-A0A2J5I8F5-F1
#
_cell.length_a   1.000
_cell.length_b   1.000
_cell.length_c   1.000
_cell.angle_alpha   90.00
_cell.angle_beta   90.00
_cell.angle_gamma   90.00
#
_symmetry.space_group_name_H-M   'P 1'
#
loop_
_entity.id
_entity.type
_entity.pdbx_description
1 polymer ?
#
loop_
_entity_poly.entity_id
_entity_poly.type
_entity_poly.pdbx_seq_one_letter_code
_entity_poly.pdbx_strand_id
1 'polypeptide(L)'
;MTNPSYFESVTSELKFRDRFVTEGAKLFSEIPHVAASEWGRDHLFACRVIRRETRHDVLPILSRHESSSDMKLFPEIYEFLRGPDSTYRSQSEHGLVRDSGCGSSLAQIWAAMAMVKGGKDLRIERREESSGDESDNTPDVSAKRIRRNTAQEYYVNSTDIQVGSSSPMAESSHGHSSIGYVDNETHMFLSSPEDETLRLASCVIRHILYYAPPQDSGHLQTVIEFRDAKRRLTGTTASLGRKIVAIDDGGLNRRKVQGDIFAIDKERVAIIEAKAQFQCVENGRPTISDSCLAQMTCEALVARLSDPYGELKKGSAILIHAAQHYMCFLQFDISDQYLSDFESASPSTFIYVTSTNWFDLSSRSGREQVVKNLSCLMCWAM
;
A
#
# COMPACT_ATOMS: atom_id res chain seq x y z
N MET A 1 -1.61 17.66 23.31
CA MET A 1 -1.45 17.93 21.87
C MET A 1 -0.77 16.73 21.27
N THR A 2 -1.42 16.04 20.33
CA THR A 2 -0.80 14.91 19.61
C THR A 2 0.30 15.46 18.71
N ASN A 3 1.50 14.90 18.79
CA ASN A 3 2.58 15.27 17.86
C ASN A 3 2.11 14.95 16.43
N PRO A 4 2.38 15.84 15.45
CA PRO A 4 2.08 15.54 14.07
C PRO A 4 2.91 14.33 13.61
N SER A 5 2.35 13.54 12.71
CA SER A 5 3.00 12.39 12.08
C SER A 5 4.38 12.79 11.57
N TYR A 6 5.33 11.86 11.66
CA TYR A 6 6.70 12.05 11.14
C TYR A 6 6.64 12.39 9.65
N PHE A 7 5.75 11.71 8.92
CA PHE A 7 5.59 11.85 7.49
C PHE A 7 5.15 13.25 7.04
N GLU A 8 4.34 13.96 7.83
CA GLU A 8 3.97 15.35 7.55
C GLU A 8 4.95 16.37 8.16
N SER A 9 5.61 16.03 9.27
CA SER A 9 6.38 17.00 10.05
C SER A 9 7.86 17.08 9.69
N VAL A 10 8.50 15.99 9.25
CA VAL A 10 9.96 15.95 9.00
C VAL A 10 10.25 16.04 7.51
N THR A 11 10.08 17.26 6.98
CA THR A 11 10.16 17.51 5.52
C THR A 11 11.46 18.16 5.01
N SER A 12 12.39 18.48 5.91
CA SER A 12 13.68 19.09 5.57
C SER A 12 14.73 18.76 6.62
N GLU A 13 16.02 18.92 6.29
CA GLU A 13 17.12 18.69 7.24
C GLU A 13 17.03 19.60 8.48
N LEU A 14 16.60 20.85 8.30
CA LEU A 14 16.42 21.78 9.41
C LEU A 14 15.35 21.28 10.39
N LYS A 15 14.19 20.87 9.86
CA LYS A 15 13.10 20.29 10.67
C LYS A 15 13.54 18.98 11.32
N PHE A 16 14.30 18.15 10.61
CA PHE A 16 14.89 16.94 11.17
C PHE A 16 15.76 17.27 12.38
N ARG A 17 16.73 18.18 12.25
CA ARG A 17 17.65 18.53 13.34
C ARG A 17 16.94 19.10 14.55
N ASP A 18 15.98 20.00 14.34
CA ASP A 18 15.17 20.59 15.40
C ASP A 18 14.38 19.52 16.17
N ARG A 19 13.71 18.63 15.44
CA ARG A 19 12.92 17.53 16.03
C ARG A 19 13.80 16.46 16.67
N PHE A 20 14.95 16.15 16.10
CA PHE A 20 15.91 15.20 16.65
C PHE A 20 16.37 15.62 18.05
N VAL A 21 16.69 16.90 18.24
CA VAL A 21 17.06 17.45 19.54
C VAL A 21 15.86 17.53 20.48
N THR A 22 14.73 18.07 20.01
CA THR A 22 13.53 18.29 20.84
C THR A 22 12.93 16.98 21.35
N GLU A 23 12.96 15.93 20.53
CA GLU A 23 12.41 14.61 20.86
C GLU A 23 13.43 13.68 21.55
N GLY A 24 14.67 14.14 21.78
CA GLY A 24 15.71 13.33 22.41
C GLY A 24 16.05 12.07 21.61
N ALA A 25 16.01 12.18 20.28
CA ALA A 25 16.22 11.06 19.38
C ALA A 25 17.68 10.56 19.45
N LYS A 26 17.86 9.29 19.08
CA LYS A 26 19.13 8.56 19.23
C LYS A 26 19.67 8.09 17.90
N LEU A 27 20.97 7.82 17.87
CA LEU A 27 21.63 7.22 16.72
C LEU A 27 21.24 5.74 16.59
N PHE A 28 21.40 5.19 15.39
CA PHE A 28 21.08 3.79 15.14
C PHE A 28 21.86 2.83 16.04
N SER A 29 23.13 3.13 16.33
CA SER A 29 23.98 2.35 17.23
C SER A 29 23.48 2.31 18.69
N GLU A 30 22.66 3.27 19.09
CA GLU A 30 22.19 3.46 20.47
C GLU A 30 20.79 2.87 20.72
N ILE A 31 20.06 2.54 19.66
CA ILE A 31 18.73 1.94 19.78
C ILE A 31 18.78 0.41 19.84
N PRO A 32 17.82 -0.22 20.55
CA PRO A 32 17.72 -1.68 20.62
C PRO A 32 17.55 -2.32 19.26
N HIS A 33 18.01 -3.56 19.15
CA HIS A 33 17.79 -4.36 17.95
C HIS A 33 16.43 -5.05 18.04
N VAL A 34 15.49 -4.62 17.20
CA VAL A 34 14.11 -5.15 17.15
C VAL A 34 13.70 -5.52 15.73
N ALA A 35 12.63 -6.30 15.60
CA ALA A 35 12.08 -6.70 14.30
C ALA A 35 11.51 -5.49 13.54
N ALA A 36 11.55 -5.53 12.21
CA ALA A 36 11.02 -4.45 11.36
C ALA A 36 9.58 -4.05 11.70
N SER A 37 8.73 -5.01 12.06
CA SER A 37 7.34 -4.77 12.47
C SER A 37 7.20 -3.88 13.72
N GLU A 38 8.24 -3.83 14.55
CA GLU A 38 8.30 -3.02 15.77
C GLU A 38 9.02 -1.67 15.54
N TRP A 39 9.48 -1.41 14.31
CA TRP A 39 10.06 -0.11 13.97
C TRP A 39 8.99 0.98 14.02
N GLY A 40 9.43 2.17 14.42
CA GLY A 40 8.56 3.33 14.56
C GLY A 40 9.37 4.62 14.52
N ARG A 41 8.86 5.64 15.19
CA ARG A 41 9.41 7.00 15.15
C ARG A 41 10.89 7.11 15.48
N ASP A 42 11.34 6.41 16.54
CA ASP A 42 12.75 6.40 16.94
C ASP A 42 13.65 5.82 15.85
N HIS A 43 13.15 4.82 15.12
CA HIS A 43 13.88 4.18 14.02
C HIS A 43 13.95 5.11 12.80
N LEU A 44 12.91 5.91 12.54
CA LEU A 44 12.94 6.92 11.48
C LEU A 44 14.01 7.99 11.74
N PHE A 45 14.12 8.46 12.99
CA PHE A 45 15.19 9.37 13.39
C PHE A 45 16.57 8.71 13.32
N ALA A 46 16.70 7.48 13.85
CA ALA A 46 17.95 6.73 13.82
C ALA A 46 18.45 6.47 12.39
N CYS A 47 17.53 6.20 11.47
CA CYS A 47 17.78 6.05 10.03
C CYS A 47 17.83 7.39 9.26
N ARG A 48 17.68 8.52 9.95
CA ARG A 48 17.79 9.86 9.36
C ARG A 48 16.91 10.03 8.12
N VAL A 49 15.65 9.63 8.26
CA VAL A 49 14.65 9.67 7.18
C VAL A 49 14.09 11.07 7.05
N ILE A 50 14.06 11.61 5.83
CA ILE A 50 13.43 12.90 5.51
C ILE A 50 12.46 12.71 4.36
N ARG A 51 11.21 13.12 4.55
CA ARG A 51 10.20 13.11 3.49
C ARG A 51 10.31 14.39 2.65
N ARG A 52 10.44 14.30 1.33
CA ARG A 52 10.44 15.51 0.47
C ARG A 52 9.07 16.18 0.48
N GLU A 53 9.04 17.50 0.61
CA GLU A 53 7.79 18.24 0.76
C GLU A 53 6.84 18.09 -0.45
N THR A 54 7.39 18.12 -1.66
CA THR A 54 6.61 18.00 -2.90
C THR A 54 6.04 16.60 -3.07
N ARG A 55 4.71 16.53 -3.23
CA ARG A 55 4.03 15.32 -3.73
C ARG A 55 3.87 15.44 -5.23
N HIS A 56 4.09 14.33 -5.91
CA HIS A 56 3.98 14.26 -7.36
C HIS A 56 2.87 13.28 -7.75
N ASP A 57 2.26 13.48 -8.92
CA ASP A 57 1.35 12.48 -9.47
C ASP A 57 2.12 11.25 -9.99
N VAL A 58 3.37 11.45 -10.41
CA VAL A 58 4.31 10.39 -10.81
C VAL A 58 5.63 10.59 -10.08
N LEU A 59 6.24 9.50 -9.60
CA LEU A 59 7.55 9.59 -8.93
C LEU A 59 8.61 10.28 -9.82
N PRO A 60 9.44 11.20 -9.28
CA PRO A 60 10.45 11.91 -10.09
C PRO A 60 11.43 11.00 -10.85
N ILE A 61 11.79 9.85 -10.28
CA ILE A 61 12.65 8.88 -10.99
C ILE A 61 11.99 8.31 -12.25
N LEU A 62 10.66 8.31 -12.30
CA LEU A 62 9.85 7.78 -13.39
C LEU A 62 9.42 8.86 -14.39
N SER A 63 9.57 10.15 -14.08
CA SER A 63 9.00 11.24 -14.88
C SER A 63 9.53 11.31 -16.32
N ARG A 64 10.77 10.84 -16.55
CA ARG A 64 11.38 10.77 -17.90
C ARG A 64 10.79 9.66 -18.78
N HIS A 65 10.02 8.76 -18.17
CA HIS A 65 9.40 7.61 -18.81
C HIS A 65 7.89 7.81 -18.98
N GLU A 66 7.38 9.02 -18.73
CA GLU A 66 6.01 9.37 -19.10
C GLU A 66 5.88 9.30 -20.62
N SER A 67 5.08 8.34 -21.09
CA SER A 67 4.76 8.23 -22.50
C SER A 67 3.97 9.44 -23.00
N SER A 68 4.15 9.77 -24.28
CA SER A 68 3.30 10.75 -24.97
C SER A 68 1.82 10.37 -24.84
N SER A 69 0.94 11.37 -24.70
CA SER A 69 -0.51 11.23 -24.50
C SER A 69 -1.26 10.45 -25.60
N ASP A 70 -0.57 10.10 -26.68
CA ASP A 70 -1.14 9.43 -27.87
C ASP A 70 -1.01 7.91 -27.85
N MET A 71 -0.58 7.29 -26.74
CA MET A 71 -0.54 5.82 -26.66
C MET A 71 -1.96 5.24 -26.69
N LYS A 72 -2.24 4.45 -27.72
CA LYS A 72 -3.46 3.63 -27.80
C LYS A 72 -3.44 2.64 -26.64
N LEU A 73 -4.32 2.82 -25.67
CA LEU A 73 -4.51 1.83 -24.60
C LEU A 73 -5.22 0.61 -25.18
N PHE A 74 -4.88 -0.57 -24.67
CA PHE A 74 -5.60 -1.78 -25.02
C PHE A 74 -7.03 -1.74 -24.43
N PRO A 75 -8.01 -2.41 -25.07
CA PRO A 75 -9.40 -2.42 -24.61
C PRO A 75 -9.54 -2.79 -23.12
N GLU A 76 -8.71 -3.70 -22.63
CA GLU A 76 -8.69 -4.15 -21.24
C GLU A 76 -8.37 -3.01 -20.27
N ILE A 77 -7.39 -2.16 -20.59
CA ILE A 77 -7.08 -0.98 -19.78
C ILE A 77 -8.22 0.04 -19.84
N TYR A 78 -8.85 0.24 -21.00
CA TYR A 78 -10.02 1.12 -21.09
C TYR A 78 -11.17 0.64 -20.19
N GLU A 79 -11.46 -0.66 -20.19
CA GLU A 79 -12.48 -1.25 -19.32
C GLU A 79 -12.10 -1.15 -17.84
N PHE A 80 -10.83 -1.34 -17.49
CA PHE A 80 -10.34 -1.07 -16.13
C PHE A 80 -10.59 0.38 -15.72
N LEU A 81 -10.24 1.35 -16.58
CA LEU A 81 -10.43 2.77 -16.31
C LEU A 81 -11.92 3.15 -16.23
N ARG A 82 -12.78 2.55 -17.05
CA ARG A 82 -14.25 2.71 -16.99
C ARG A 82 -14.79 2.26 -15.63
N GLY A 83 -14.24 1.19 -15.08
CA GLY A 83 -14.65 0.63 -13.80
C GLY A 83 -15.81 -0.36 -13.92
N PRO A 84 -16.20 -1.00 -12.80
CA PRO A 84 -17.25 -2.02 -12.81
C PRO A 84 -18.65 -1.40 -12.98
N ASP A 85 -19.58 -2.19 -13.50
CA ASP A 85 -21.01 -1.87 -13.39
C ASP A 85 -21.46 -1.92 -11.92
N SER A 86 -22.47 -1.12 -11.56
CA SER A 86 -23.04 -0.97 -10.22
C SER A 86 -23.40 -2.29 -9.52
N THR A 87 -23.73 -3.33 -10.29
CA THR A 87 -24.14 -4.65 -9.78
C THR A 87 -22.98 -5.54 -9.33
N TYR A 88 -21.71 -5.17 -9.57
CA TYR A 88 -20.56 -6.04 -9.29
C TYR A 88 -20.45 -6.51 -7.83
N ARG A 89 -20.91 -5.69 -6.87
CA ARG A 89 -20.82 -6.00 -5.44
C ARG A 89 -21.70 -7.17 -5.02
N SER A 90 -22.77 -7.44 -5.76
CA SER A 90 -23.68 -8.56 -5.50
C SER A 90 -23.31 -9.82 -6.28
N GLN A 91 -22.26 -9.78 -7.11
CA GLN A 91 -21.84 -10.91 -7.94
C GLN A 91 -20.65 -11.64 -7.31
N SER A 92 -20.62 -12.96 -7.45
CA SER A 92 -19.43 -13.75 -7.11
C SER A 92 -18.35 -13.56 -8.16
N GLU A 93 -17.08 -13.81 -7.81
CA GLU A 93 -15.99 -13.82 -8.81
C GLU A 93 -16.30 -14.76 -9.97
N HIS A 94 -16.86 -15.95 -9.68
CA HIS A 94 -17.27 -16.89 -10.73
C HIS A 94 -18.33 -16.30 -11.65
N GLY A 95 -19.32 -15.59 -11.11
CA GLY A 95 -20.34 -14.89 -11.89
C GLY A 95 -19.72 -13.83 -12.79
N LEU A 96 -18.84 -12.99 -12.24
CA LEU A 96 -18.14 -11.94 -12.98
C LEU A 96 -17.27 -12.52 -14.11
N VAL A 97 -16.53 -13.60 -13.86
CA VAL A 97 -15.69 -14.25 -14.89
C VAL A 97 -16.54 -14.90 -16.01
N ARG A 98 -17.75 -15.35 -15.68
CA ARG A 98 -18.66 -15.98 -16.65
C ARG A 98 -19.49 -14.97 -17.44
N ASP A 99 -19.59 -13.74 -16.96
CA ASP A 99 -20.23 -12.67 -17.71
C ASP A 99 -19.38 -12.31 -18.95
N SER A 100 -19.99 -12.44 -20.12
CA SER A 100 -19.33 -12.35 -21.43
C SER A 100 -18.62 -11.02 -21.71
N GLY A 101 -18.90 -9.97 -20.93
CA GLY A 101 -18.28 -8.65 -21.03
C GLY A 101 -17.08 -8.41 -20.10
N CYS A 102 -16.80 -9.30 -19.13
CA CYS A 102 -15.77 -9.09 -18.12
C CYS A 102 -14.62 -10.10 -18.29
N GLY A 103 -13.47 -9.65 -18.79
CA GLY A 103 -12.26 -10.48 -18.85
C GLY A 103 -11.86 -11.00 -17.46
N SER A 104 -11.22 -12.17 -17.40
CA SER A 104 -10.92 -12.86 -16.12
C SER A 104 -10.14 -12.00 -15.13
N SER A 105 -9.16 -11.23 -15.59
CA SER A 105 -8.37 -10.33 -14.75
C SER A 105 -9.18 -9.15 -14.21
N LEU A 106 -10.08 -8.56 -15.01
CA LEU A 106 -11.01 -7.52 -14.56
C LEU A 106 -12.00 -8.05 -13.53
N ALA A 107 -12.56 -9.23 -13.79
CA ALA A 107 -13.48 -9.89 -12.86
C ALA A 107 -12.83 -10.13 -11.50
N GLN A 108 -11.56 -10.55 -11.47
CA GLN A 108 -10.79 -10.72 -10.23
C GLN A 108 -10.57 -9.39 -9.50
N ILE A 109 -10.24 -8.31 -10.21
CA ILE A 109 -10.11 -6.97 -9.61
C ILE A 109 -11.43 -6.57 -8.95
N TRP A 110 -12.56 -6.71 -9.66
CA TRP A 110 -13.85 -6.26 -9.16
C TRP A 110 -14.37 -7.12 -8.02
N ALA A 111 -14.11 -8.43 -8.04
CA ALA A 111 -14.37 -9.32 -6.90
C ALA A 111 -13.54 -8.90 -5.67
N ALA A 112 -12.24 -8.65 -5.83
CA ALA A 112 -11.38 -8.19 -4.73
C ALA A 112 -11.81 -6.81 -4.20
N MET A 113 -12.20 -5.89 -5.10
CA MET A 113 -12.73 -4.57 -4.74
C MET A 113 -14.02 -4.69 -3.92
N ALA A 114 -14.93 -5.60 -4.32
CA ALA A 114 -16.16 -5.84 -3.59
C ALA A 114 -15.88 -6.37 -2.17
N MET A 115 -14.88 -7.23 -1.99
CA MET A 115 -14.48 -7.72 -0.66
C MET A 115 -13.92 -6.61 0.24
N VAL A 116 -13.08 -5.73 -0.31
CA VAL A 116 -12.51 -4.59 0.43
C VAL A 116 -13.57 -3.53 0.78
N LYS A 117 -14.54 -3.27 -0.11
CA LYS A 117 -15.59 -2.25 0.10
C LYS A 117 -16.86 -2.77 0.77
N GLY A 118 -17.17 -4.06 0.64
CA GLY A 118 -18.41 -4.71 1.12
C GLY A 118 -18.39 -5.08 2.61
N GLY A 119 -17.33 -4.75 3.35
CA GLY A 119 -17.20 -5.04 4.77
C GLY A 119 -18.29 -4.42 5.67
N LYS A 120 -19.06 -3.44 5.18
CA LYS A 120 -20.20 -2.84 5.90
C LYS A 120 -21.43 -3.76 5.91
N ASP A 121 -21.88 -4.23 4.75
CA ASP A 121 -23.18 -4.91 4.64
C ASP A 121 -23.15 -6.33 5.24
N LEU A 122 -22.07 -7.10 5.01
CA LEU A 122 -21.96 -8.47 5.52
C LEU A 122 -21.63 -8.57 7.02
N ARG A 123 -21.15 -7.49 7.65
CA ARG A 123 -20.77 -7.49 9.07
C ARG A 123 -21.82 -6.86 9.97
N ILE A 124 -22.59 -5.88 9.48
CA ILE A 124 -23.72 -5.34 10.24
C ILE A 124 -24.79 -6.43 10.39
N GLU A 125 -25.10 -7.18 9.33
CA GLU A 125 -26.02 -8.33 9.43
C GLU A 125 -25.48 -9.41 10.40
N ARG A 126 -24.16 -9.68 10.41
CA ARG A 126 -23.56 -10.61 11.38
C ARG A 126 -23.48 -10.08 12.82
N ARG A 127 -23.49 -8.75 13.02
CA ARG A 127 -23.33 -8.12 14.33
C ARG A 127 -24.67 -7.78 14.97
N GLU A 128 -25.68 -7.42 14.18
CA GLU A 128 -27.08 -7.32 14.62
C GLU A 128 -27.68 -8.69 14.94
N GLU A 129 -27.17 -9.77 14.34
CA GLU A 129 -27.43 -11.15 14.79
C GLU A 129 -26.64 -11.56 16.07
N SER A 130 -25.71 -10.74 16.57
CA SER A 130 -24.83 -11.13 17.70
C SER A 130 -24.66 -10.12 18.85
N SER A 131 -25.43 -9.02 18.90
CA SER A 131 -25.39 -8.08 20.03
C SER A 131 -26.69 -8.09 20.84
N GLY A 132 -26.71 -8.95 21.86
CA GLY A 132 -27.51 -8.83 23.08
C GLY A 132 -26.62 -9.14 24.31
N ASP A 133 -26.12 -8.07 24.94
CA ASP A 133 -25.75 -7.75 26.34
C ASP A 133 -25.69 -8.87 27.41
N GLU A 134 -24.89 -8.83 28.50
CA GLU A 134 -24.05 -7.80 29.14
C GLU A 134 -23.11 -8.48 30.19
N SER A 135 -21.96 -7.82 30.46
CA SER A 135 -21.22 -7.67 31.73
C SER A 135 -21.42 -8.63 32.95
N ASP A 136 -20.35 -9.30 33.43
CA ASP A 136 -19.74 -8.95 34.75
C ASP A 136 -18.35 -9.61 35.06
N ASN A 137 -17.34 -8.74 35.24
CA ASN A 137 -16.18 -8.72 36.15
C ASN A 137 -15.17 -9.89 36.42
N THR A 138 -13.93 -9.66 35.93
CA THR A 138 -12.54 -9.97 36.46
C THR A 138 -11.85 -11.33 36.14
N PRO A 139 -10.49 -11.42 36.14
CA PRO A 139 -9.57 -10.99 35.08
C PRO A 139 -8.74 -12.13 34.43
N ASP A 140 -8.31 -11.88 33.19
CA ASP A 140 -7.16 -12.43 32.45
C ASP A 140 -7.15 -13.88 31.88
N VAL A 141 -6.47 -13.99 30.72
CA VAL A 141 -5.93 -15.17 30.00
C VAL A 141 -6.81 -15.94 28.98
N SER A 142 -6.67 -15.54 27.71
CA SER A 142 -6.58 -16.33 26.46
C SER A 142 -7.53 -17.54 26.17
N ALA A 143 -8.23 -17.42 25.02
CA ALA A 143 -8.47 -18.42 23.95
C ALA A 143 -9.69 -19.39 23.95
N LYS A 144 -10.28 -19.48 22.73
CA LYS A 144 -11.06 -20.56 22.07
C LYS A 144 -12.60 -20.68 22.24
N ARG A 145 -13.22 -21.08 21.13
CA ARG A 145 -14.62 -20.91 20.65
C ARG A 145 -15.50 -22.13 20.97
N ILE A 146 -16.76 -21.96 21.40
CA ILE A 146 -17.79 -23.03 21.44
C ILE A 146 -19.17 -22.52 20.99
N ARG A 147 -19.86 -23.35 20.19
CA ARG A 147 -21.15 -23.14 19.48
C ARG A 147 -22.35 -23.50 20.39
N ARG A 148 -23.49 -22.79 20.31
CA ARG A 148 -24.77 -23.26 20.89
C ARG A 148 -25.99 -23.07 19.97
N ASN A 149 -26.84 -24.10 20.02
CA ASN A 149 -28.16 -24.22 19.41
C ASN A 149 -29.22 -23.37 20.14
N THR A 150 -30.23 -23.02 19.36
CA THR A 150 -31.41 -22.18 19.62
C THR A 150 -32.46 -22.82 20.52
N ALA A 151 -33.16 -21.99 21.31
CA ALA A 151 -34.61 -22.04 21.52
C ALA A 151 -35.09 -20.69 22.07
N GLN A 152 -36.02 -20.04 21.34
CA GLN A 152 -36.71 -18.80 21.72
C GLN A 152 -37.93 -19.11 22.57
N GLU A 153 -38.26 -18.24 23.54
CA GLU A 153 -39.66 -17.93 23.86
C GLU A 153 -39.80 -16.44 24.22
N TYR A 154 -40.94 -15.88 23.81
CA TYR A 154 -41.54 -14.57 24.14
C TYR A 154 -41.23 -13.39 23.20
N TYR A 155 -42.09 -13.34 22.17
CA TYR A 155 -42.28 -12.35 21.10
C TYR A 155 -43.14 -11.16 21.53
N VAL A 156 -42.83 -9.94 21.06
CA VAL A 156 -43.75 -8.78 20.97
C VAL A 156 -43.59 -8.09 19.60
N ASN A 157 -44.72 -7.66 19.04
CA ASN A 157 -45.04 -7.35 17.64
C ASN A 157 -44.66 -5.92 17.18
N SER A 158 -44.14 -5.77 15.96
CA SER A 158 -43.47 -4.59 15.39
C SER A 158 -44.36 -3.58 14.65
N THR A 159 -45.55 -3.24 15.15
CA THR A 159 -46.46 -2.31 14.44
C THR A 159 -46.22 -0.81 14.67
N ASP A 160 -45.25 -0.42 15.51
CA ASP A 160 -45.12 0.98 15.97
C ASP A 160 -43.85 1.74 15.51
N ILE A 161 -43.13 1.30 14.48
CA ILE A 161 -41.92 2.02 14.01
C ILE A 161 -42.14 2.66 12.63
N GLN A 162 -42.31 3.98 12.62
CA GLN A 162 -42.40 4.85 11.44
C GLN A 162 -41.00 5.22 10.92
N VAL A 163 -40.72 4.96 9.64
CA VAL A 163 -39.44 5.27 8.97
C VAL A 163 -39.59 6.53 8.11
N GLY A 164 -38.86 7.60 8.47
CA GLY A 164 -38.74 8.81 7.67
C GLY A 164 -37.51 8.74 6.76
N SER A 165 -37.73 8.64 5.45
CA SER A 165 -36.70 8.66 4.42
C SER A 165 -36.24 10.09 4.09
N SER A 166 -34.93 10.29 3.95
CA SER A 166 -34.35 11.51 3.37
C SER A 166 -33.15 11.14 2.49
N SER A 167 -33.25 11.46 1.20
CA SER A 167 -32.13 11.46 0.24
C SER A 167 -31.42 12.81 0.26
N PRO A 168 -30.14 12.87 -0.15
CA PRO A 168 -29.69 14.04 -0.89
C PRO A 168 -29.07 13.72 -2.24
N MET A 169 -29.25 14.70 -3.11
CA MET A 169 -28.98 14.77 -4.55
C MET A 169 -27.50 14.99 -4.87
N ALA A 170 -27.17 14.82 -6.15
CA ALA A 170 -25.83 14.77 -6.73
C ALA A 170 -25.22 16.14 -7.11
N GLU A 171 -23.90 16.08 -7.32
CA GLU A 171 -23.02 16.85 -8.22
C GLU A 171 -22.59 18.31 -7.92
N SER A 172 -21.26 18.50 -7.84
CA SER A 172 -20.55 19.43 -8.75
C SER A 172 -19.02 19.15 -8.78
N SER A 173 -18.48 19.31 -9.99
CA SER A 173 -17.11 19.14 -10.47
C SER A 173 -16.09 20.18 -9.98
N HIS A 174 -14.84 19.76 -9.70
CA HIS A 174 -13.58 20.33 -10.22
C HIS A 174 -12.37 19.49 -9.77
N GLY A 175 -11.47 19.20 -10.71
CA GLY A 175 -10.39 18.25 -10.57
C GLY A 175 -9.21 18.76 -9.75
N HIS A 176 -8.74 17.91 -8.85
CA HIS A 176 -7.35 17.66 -8.46
C HIS A 176 -7.42 16.32 -7.71
N SER A 177 -6.65 15.30 -8.11
CA SER A 177 -6.66 13.98 -7.46
C SER A 177 -5.89 14.06 -6.13
N SER A 178 -6.54 14.71 -5.16
CA SER A 178 -6.15 14.81 -3.77
C SER A 178 -7.36 14.33 -2.99
N ILE A 179 -7.22 13.25 -2.24
CA ILE A 179 -8.22 12.87 -1.23
C ILE A 179 -8.54 14.09 -0.38
N GLY A 180 -9.78 14.57 -0.48
CA GLY A 180 -10.22 15.77 0.22
C GLY A 180 -10.48 15.51 1.70
N TYR A 181 -11.04 14.34 2.01
CA TYR A 181 -11.47 13.95 3.34
C TYR A 181 -11.81 12.44 3.40
N VAL A 182 -11.41 11.75 4.46
CA VAL A 182 -11.76 10.36 4.80
C VAL A 182 -12.49 10.39 6.13
N ASP A 183 -13.72 9.88 6.16
CA ASP A 183 -14.47 9.66 7.39
C ASP A 183 -13.84 8.51 8.18
N ASN A 184 -13.30 8.83 9.36
CA ASN A 184 -12.52 7.91 10.18
C ASN A 184 -13.38 6.75 10.71
N GLU A 185 -14.66 6.98 10.99
CA GLU A 185 -15.57 5.94 11.46
C GLU A 185 -15.85 4.92 10.35
N THR A 186 -16.31 5.39 9.19
CA THR A 186 -16.50 4.56 7.99
C THR A 186 -15.25 3.77 7.62
N HIS A 187 -14.08 4.40 7.72
CA HIS A 187 -12.80 3.79 7.39
C HIS A 187 -12.43 2.63 8.34
N MET A 188 -12.65 2.77 9.65
CA MET A 188 -12.41 1.69 10.62
C MET A 188 -13.36 0.50 10.41
N PHE A 189 -14.64 0.76 10.14
CA PHE A 189 -15.65 -0.30 9.93
C PHE A 189 -15.43 -1.12 8.66
N LEU A 190 -14.76 -0.56 7.65
CA LEU A 190 -14.45 -1.22 6.38
C LEU A 190 -13.21 -2.12 6.42
N SER A 191 -12.52 -2.26 7.56
CA SER A 191 -11.28 -3.04 7.66
C SER A 191 -11.46 -4.50 7.23
N SER A 192 -11.09 -4.82 5.98
CA SER A 192 -10.85 -6.18 5.53
C SER A 192 -9.49 -6.66 6.03
N PRO A 193 -9.23 -7.98 6.12
CA PRO A 193 -7.89 -8.49 6.37
C PRO A 193 -6.86 -7.85 5.42
N GLU A 194 -5.63 -7.66 5.90
CA GLU A 194 -4.52 -7.12 5.10
C GLU A 194 -4.29 -7.90 3.79
N ASP A 195 -4.50 -9.21 3.84
CA ASP A 195 -4.44 -10.11 2.69
C ASP A 195 -5.43 -9.73 1.58
N GLU A 196 -6.59 -9.14 1.90
CA GLU A 196 -7.55 -8.67 0.90
C GLU A 196 -7.09 -7.37 0.22
N THR A 197 -6.45 -6.46 0.97
CA THR A 197 -5.79 -5.28 0.38
C THR A 197 -4.67 -5.73 -0.58
N LEU A 198 -3.83 -6.68 -0.13
CA LEU A 198 -2.75 -7.22 -0.94
C LEU A 198 -3.30 -7.92 -2.18
N ARG A 199 -4.36 -8.71 -2.05
CA ARG A 199 -5.04 -9.36 -3.18
C ARG A 199 -5.53 -8.33 -4.19
N LEU A 200 -6.26 -7.30 -3.76
CA LEU A 200 -6.75 -6.24 -4.64
C LEU A 200 -5.58 -5.55 -5.38
N ALA A 201 -4.55 -5.13 -4.66
CA ALA A 201 -3.38 -4.50 -5.25
C ALA A 201 -2.70 -5.42 -6.28
N SER A 202 -2.55 -6.71 -5.94
CA SER A 202 -1.94 -7.70 -6.81
C SER A 202 -2.75 -7.95 -8.09
N CYS A 203 -4.09 -7.96 -8.03
CA CYS A 203 -4.97 -8.11 -9.18
C CYS A 203 -4.86 -6.88 -10.10
N VAL A 204 -4.90 -5.67 -9.53
CA VAL A 204 -4.75 -4.42 -10.29
C VAL A 204 -3.40 -4.35 -10.97
N ILE A 205 -2.31 -4.60 -10.22
CA ILE A 205 -0.96 -4.53 -10.76
C ILE A 205 -0.79 -5.53 -11.90
N ARG A 206 -1.18 -6.81 -11.72
CA ARG A 206 -1.08 -7.81 -12.80
C ARG A 206 -1.86 -7.42 -14.04
N HIS A 207 -3.10 -6.96 -13.88
CA HIS A 207 -3.90 -6.51 -15.03
C HIS A 207 -3.18 -5.41 -15.81
N ILE A 208 -2.59 -4.44 -15.11
CA ILE A 208 -1.83 -3.36 -15.75
C ILE A 208 -0.55 -3.90 -16.41
N LEU A 209 0.19 -4.79 -15.75
CA LEU A 209 1.39 -5.40 -16.33
C LEU A 209 1.10 -6.23 -17.60
N TYR A 210 -0.10 -6.79 -17.74
CA TYR A 210 -0.47 -7.63 -18.87
C TYR A 210 -0.97 -6.84 -20.08
N TYR A 211 -1.61 -5.69 -19.87
CA TYR A 211 -2.33 -5.00 -20.94
C TYR A 211 -1.89 -3.54 -21.15
N ALA A 212 -1.12 -2.95 -20.23
CA ALA A 212 -0.64 -1.58 -20.41
C ALA A 212 0.72 -1.56 -21.10
N PRO A 213 0.99 -0.52 -21.91
CA PRO A 213 2.31 -0.34 -22.49
C PRO A 213 3.37 -0.11 -21.40
N PRO A 214 4.61 -0.59 -21.63
CA PRO A 214 5.10 -1.15 -22.89
C PRO A 214 5.05 -2.69 -22.95
N GLN A 215 4.26 -3.36 -22.09
CA GLN A 215 4.14 -4.82 -22.05
C GLN A 215 2.90 -5.38 -22.74
N ASP A 216 2.19 -4.53 -23.45
CA ASP A 216 0.95 -4.80 -24.15
C ASP A 216 1.14 -5.70 -25.39
N SER A 217 2.37 -6.11 -25.71
CA SER A 217 2.69 -7.06 -26.78
C SER A 217 2.96 -8.48 -26.25
N GLY A 218 2.49 -9.50 -26.96
CA GLY A 218 2.66 -10.91 -26.56
C GLY A 218 4.06 -11.51 -26.82
N HIS A 219 5.00 -10.77 -27.40
CA HIS A 219 6.33 -11.26 -27.79
C HIS A 219 7.46 -10.41 -27.22
N LEU A 220 7.56 -10.37 -25.90
CA LEU A 220 8.57 -9.59 -25.19
C LEU A 220 9.77 -10.44 -24.80
N GLN A 221 10.97 -9.90 -24.98
CA GLN A 221 12.22 -10.53 -24.53
C GLN A 221 12.55 -10.17 -23.07
N THR A 222 11.91 -9.13 -22.53
CA THR A 222 12.05 -8.65 -21.16
C THR A 222 10.68 -8.26 -20.65
N VAL A 223 10.33 -8.74 -19.46
CA VAL A 223 9.04 -8.50 -18.82
C VAL A 223 9.24 -8.16 -17.35
N ILE A 224 8.33 -7.38 -16.83
CA ILE A 224 8.12 -7.07 -15.42
C ILE A 224 6.93 -7.91 -14.98
N GLU A 225 7.15 -8.75 -13.98
CA GLU A 225 6.13 -9.63 -13.43
C GLU A 225 5.90 -9.32 -11.96
N PHE A 226 4.68 -9.61 -11.52
CA PHE A 226 4.35 -9.57 -10.10
C PHE A 226 4.96 -10.79 -9.39
N ARG A 227 5.64 -10.55 -8.27
CA ARG A 227 6.18 -11.56 -7.37
C ARG A 227 5.31 -11.64 -6.12
N ASP A 228 4.63 -12.77 -5.94
CA ASP A 228 3.81 -13.07 -4.75
C ASP A 228 4.62 -13.55 -3.53
N ALA A 229 5.83 -14.05 -3.77
CA ALA A 229 6.56 -14.76 -2.74
C ALA A 229 7.00 -13.80 -1.62
N LYS A 230 6.43 -13.98 -0.42
CA LYS A 230 6.96 -13.38 0.81
C LYS A 230 8.38 -13.87 1.03
N ARG A 231 9.33 -12.95 1.18
CA ARG A 231 10.75 -13.28 1.34
C ARG A 231 11.32 -12.58 2.56
N ARG A 232 11.95 -13.35 3.43
CA ARG A 232 12.76 -12.79 4.51
C ARG A 232 14.06 -12.25 3.93
N LEU A 233 14.28 -10.96 4.09
CA LEU A 233 15.51 -10.29 3.71
C LEU A 233 16.39 -10.07 4.93
N THR A 234 17.70 -10.19 4.74
CA THR A 234 18.68 -9.90 5.79
C THR A 234 19.80 -9.07 5.20
N GLY A 235 19.96 -7.86 5.72
CA GLY A 235 21.06 -6.96 5.39
C GLY A 235 22.02 -6.89 6.57
N THR A 236 23.29 -6.64 6.30
CA THR A 236 24.31 -6.43 7.34
C THR A 236 24.89 -5.04 7.17
N THR A 237 24.90 -4.24 8.22
CA THR A 237 25.49 -2.90 8.18
C THR A 237 27.01 -2.99 8.02
N ALA A 238 27.59 -2.03 7.29
CA ALA A 238 29.00 -2.09 6.92
C ALA A 238 29.94 -1.87 8.11
N SER A 239 29.59 -0.97 9.04
CA SER A 239 30.50 -0.52 10.10
C SER A 239 30.46 -1.43 11.32
N LEU A 240 29.28 -1.72 11.87
CA LEU A 240 29.13 -2.51 13.09
C LEU A 240 28.68 -3.95 12.85
N GLY A 241 28.42 -4.34 11.59
CA GLY A 241 28.01 -5.71 11.27
C GLY A 241 26.65 -6.10 11.84
N ARG A 242 25.77 -5.12 12.15
CA ARG A 242 24.44 -5.38 12.69
C ARG A 242 23.57 -5.97 11.60
N LYS A 243 22.87 -7.07 11.92
CA LYS A 243 21.94 -7.73 11.00
C LYS A 243 20.58 -7.05 11.08
N ILE A 244 20.07 -6.52 9.98
CA ILE A 244 18.72 -5.98 9.89
C ILE A 244 17.87 -6.96 9.09
N VAL A 245 16.67 -7.27 9.58
CA VAL A 245 15.78 -8.26 8.97
C VAL A 245 14.45 -7.59 8.64
N ALA A 246 13.99 -7.76 7.41
CA ALA A 246 12.68 -7.33 6.95
C ALA A 246 11.97 -8.49 6.23
N ILE A 247 10.64 -8.43 6.18
CA ILE A 247 9.85 -9.33 5.33
C ILE A 247 9.40 -8.50 4.14
N ASP A 248 9.75 -8.96 2.96
CA ASP A 248 9.28 -8.40 1.71
C ASP A 248 8.01 -9.17 1.31
N ASP A 249 6.87 -8.48 1.29
CA ASP A 249 5.55 -9.07 1.03
C ASP A 249 5.24 -9.32 -0.45
N GLY A 250 6.20 -9.07 -1.34
CA GLY A 250 6.06 -9.25 -2.78
C GLY A 250 6.54 -8.02 -3.55
N GLY A 251 6.06 -7.87 -4.77
CA GLY A 251 6.34 -6.68 -5.57
C GLY A 251 6.58 -7.03 -7.01
N LEU A 252 7.56 -6.37 -7.63
CA LEU A 252 7.86 -6.48 -9.05
C LEU A 252 9.28 -6.98 -9.25
N ASN A 253 9.44 -7.93 -10.16
CA ASN A 253 10.74 -8.40 -10.63
C ASN A 253 10.85 -8.17 -12.15
N ARG A 254 12.08 -8.19 -12.67
CA ARG A 254 12.35 -8.21 -14.11
C ARG A 254 12.83 -9.58 -14.51
N ARG A 255 12.20 -10.15 -15.53
CA ARG A 255 12.62 -11.38 -16.18
C ARG A 255 13.04 -11.12 -17.61
N LYS A 256 14.04 -11.87 -18.06
CA LYS A 256 14.58 -11.77 -19.40
C LYS A 256 14.73 -13.17 -19.99
N VAL A 257 14.47 -13.29 -21.28
CA VAL A 257 14.73 -14.53 -22.01
C VAL A 257 16.23 -14.83 -21.96
N GLN A 258 16.56 -16.01 -21.46
CA GLN A 258 17.91 -16.58 -21.44
C GLN A 258 17.82 -18.00 -22.01
N GLY A 259 18.22 -18.18 -23.27
CA GLY A 259 17.92 -19.40 -24.02
C GLY A 259 16.41 -19.55 -24.23
N ASP A 260 15.85 -20.69 -23.86
CA ASP A 260 14.42 -21.00 -24.04
C ASP A 260 13.56 -20.72 -22.79
N ILE A 261 14.14 -20.09 -21.75
CA ILE A 261 13.43 -19.80 -20.49
C ILE A 261 13.47 -18.32 -20.14
N PHE A 262 12.45 -17.85 -19.42
CA PHE A 262 12.50 -16.55 -18.73
C PHE A 262 13.24 -16.72 -17.40
N ALA A 263 14.46 -16.21 -17.30
CA ALA A 263 15.22 -16.15 -16.06
C ALA A 263 14.96 -14.83 -15.33
N ILE A 264 15.07 -14.84 -13.99
CA ILE A 264 15.06 -13.62 -13.19
C ILE A 264 16.36 -12.87 -13.49
N ASP A 265 16.22 -11.63 -13.94
CA ASP A 265 17.33 -10.75 -14.30
C ASP A 265 17.49 -9.60 -13.30
N LYS A 266 16.38 -9.11 -12.73
CA LYS A 266 16.39 -8.31 -11.50
C LYS A 266 15.34 -8.83 -10.55
N GLU A 267 15.75 -9.18 -9.35
CA GLU A 267 14.84 -9.68 -8.31
C GLU A 267 13.92 -8.57 -7.78
N ARG A 268 14.39 -7.31 -7.72
CA ARG A 268 13.63 -6.20 -7.13
C ARG A 268 13.60 -4.97 -8.03
N VAL A 269 12.47 -4.78 -8.70
CA VAL A 269 12.14 -3.53 -9.40
C VAL A 269 11.34 -2.60 -8.49
N ALA A 270 10.39 -3.17 -7.73
CA ALA A 270 9.68 -2.49 -6.66
C ALA A 270 9.23 -3.49 -5.59
N ILE A 271 9.04 -3.04 -4.37
CA ILE A 271 8.52 -3.83 -3.24
C ILE A 271 7.09 -3.38 -2.96
N ILE A 272 6.22 -4.29 -2.54
CA ILE A 272 4.85 -3.94 -2.14
C ILE A 272 4.69 -4.05 -0.63
N GLU A 273 4.03 -3.06 -0.04
CA GLU A 273 3.67 -3.06 1.38
C GLU A 273 2.17 -2.77 1.50
N ALA A 274 1.40 -3.74 2.02
CA ALA A 274 -0.04 -3.64 2.14
C ALA A 274 -0.46 -3.49 3.59
N LYS A 275 -1.47 -2.66 3.85
CA LYS A 275 -2.12 -2.54 5.16
C LYS A 275 -3.62 -2.77 5.03
N ALA A 276 -4.22 -3.35 6.06
CA ALA A 276 -5.67 -3.53 6.15
C ALA A 276 -6.44 -2.20 6.02
N GLN A 277 -5.88 -1.11 6.53
CA GLN A 277 -6.50 0.21 6.57
C GLN A 277 -5.43 1.33 6.72
N PHE A 278 -5.78 2.58 6.43
CA PHE A 278 -4.93 3.71 6.82
C PHE A 278 -4.69 3.71 8.33
N GLN A 279 -3.42 3.71 8.71
CA GLN A 279 -3.02 3.70 10.12
C GLN A 279 -2.96 5.11 10.73
N CYS A 280 -3.09 6.16 9.91
CA CYS A 280 -3.06 7.55 10.36
C CYS A 280 -3.94 8.42 9.47
N VAL A 281 -4.79 9.23 10.10
CA VAL A 281 -5.64 10.23 9.44
C VAL A 281 -5.48 11.55 10.19
N GLU A 282 -4.95 12.56 9.52
CA GLU A 282 -4.69 13.89 10.09
C GLU A 282 -5.54 14.93 9.38
N ASN A 283 -6.35 15.69 10.14
CA ASN A 283 -7.29 16.67 9.58
C ASN A 283 -8.21 16.07 8.51
N GLY A 284 -8.65 14.83 8.73
CA GLY A 284 -9.48 14.08 7.78
C GLY A 284 -8.73 13.61 6.53
N ARG A 285 -7.41 13.79 6.43
CA ARG A 285 -6.62 13.31 5.29
C ARG A 285 -5.77 12.10 5.70
N PRO A 286 -5.82 10.99 4.95
CA PRO A 286 -4.99 9.85 5.24
C PRO A 286 -3.53 10.21 4.99
N THR A 287 -2.68 9.83 5.95
CA THR A 287 -1.23 9.96 5.87
C THR A 287 -0.58 8.65 6.25
N ILE A 288 0.72 8.54 6.02
CA ILE A 288 1.49 7.34 6.37
C ILE A 288 1.88 7.45 7.85
N SER A 289 1.48 6.46 8.66
CA SER A 289 1.84 6.42 10.07
C SER A 289 3.35 6.25 10.26
N ASP A 290 3.85 6.66 11.43
CA ASP A 290 5.26 6.50 11.79
C ASP A 290 5.69 5.02 11.74
N SER A 291 4.84 4.10 12.21
CA SER A 291 5.12 2.66 12.16
C SER A 291 5.19 2.12 10.74
N CYS A 292 4.25 2.51 9.86
CA CYS A 292 4.24 2.05 8.48
C CYS A 292 5.42 2.61 7.70
N LEU A 293 5.73 3.91 7.88
CA LEU A 293 6.89 4.51 7.23
C LEU A 293 8.19 3.83 7.72
N ALA A 294 8.30 3.53 9.01
CA ALA A 294 9.49 2.89 9.57
C ALA A 294 9.67 1.45 9.07
N GLN A 295 8.59 0.68 8.95
CA GLN A 295 8.58 -0.65 8.32
C GLN A 295 9.08 -0.58 6.86
N MET A 296 8.49 0.31 6.06
CA MET A 296 8.91 0.56 4.67
C MET A 296 10.36 1.04 4.57
N THR A 297 10.83 1.90 5.48
CA THR A 297 12.23 2.30 5.57
C THR A 297 13.14 1.09 5.83
N CYS A 298 12.75 0.20 6.75
CA CYS A 298 13.50 -1.02 7.04
C CYS A 298 13.62 -1.90 5.79
N GLU A 299 12.52 -2.16 5.09
CA GLU A 299 12.50 -2.94 3.86
C GLU A 299 13.38 -2.34 2.77
N ALA A 300 13.26 -1.04 2.52
CA ALA A 300 14.09 -0.33 1.54
C ALA A 300 15.58 -0.39 1.91
N LEU A 301 15.91 -0.19 3.19
CA LEU A 301 17.28 -0.25 3.69
C LEU A 301 17.86 -1.65 3.57
N VAL A 302 17.11 -2.67 4.00
CA VAL A 302 17.55 -4.06 3.89
C VAL A 302 17.70 -4.46 2.44
N ALA A 303 16.77 -4.08 1.56
CA ALA A 303 16.87 -4.35 0.13
C ALA A 303 18.16 -3.76 -0.47
N ARG A 304 18.56 -2.56 -0.06
CA ARG A 304 19.83 -1.93 -0.47
C ARG A 304 21.07 -2.61 0.12
N LEU A 305 21.02 -3.03 1.38
CA LEU A 305 22.11 -3.76 2.03
C LEU A 305 22.28 -5.18 1.48
N SER A 306 21.19 -5.81 1.04
CA SER A 306 21.14 -7.16 0.51
C SER A 306 21.04 -7.19 -1.02
N ASP A 307 21.68 -6.25 -1.70
CA ASP A 307 21.68 -6.14 -3.17
C ASP A 307 22.99 -6.70 -3.77
N PRO A 308 23.16 -8.04 -3.82
CA PRO A 308 24.42 -8.68 -4.22
C PRO A 308 24.83 -8.40 -5.67
N TYR A 309 23.87 -8.00 -6.52
CA TYR A 309 24.11 -7.75 -7.94
C TYR A 309 24.11 -6.25 -8.27
N GLY A 310 23.82 -5.39 -7.28
CA GLY A 310 23.71 -3.96 -7.46
C GLY A 310 22.57 -3.57 -8.41
N GLU A 311 21.44 -4.26 -8.31
CA GLU A 311 20.21 -3.95 -9.05
C GLU A 311 19.69 -2.54 -8.73
N LEU A 312 19.94 -2.09 -7.50
CA LEU A 312 19.59 -0.78 -6.94
C LEU A 312 20.76 0.22 -6.99
N LYS A 313 21.77 0.01 -7.86
CA LYS A 313 22.98 0.88 -8.01
C LYS A 313 22.73 2.37 -8.20
N LYS A 314 21.50 2.79 -8.53
CA LYS A 314 21.12 4.21 -8.57
C LYS A 314 20.81 4.80 -7.18
N GLY A 315 20.88 3.98 -6.13
CA GLY A 315 20.58 4.38 -4.75
C GLY A 315 19.10 4.34 -4.38
N SER A 316 18.19 4.21 -5.35
CA SER A 316 16.75 4.33 -5.08
C SER A 316 16.05 2.97 -5.00
N ALA A 317 15.26 2.76 -3.94
CA ALA A 317 14.30 1.66 -3.84
C ALA A 317 12.87 2.21 -4.04
N ILE A 318 12.08 1.55 -4.89
CA ILE A 318 10.67 1.91 -5.13
C ILE A 318 9.79 1.00 -4.28
N LEU A 319 8.85 1.60 -3.56
CA LEU A 319 7.78 0.90 -2.84
C LEU A 319 6.42 1.27 -3.41
N ILE A 320 5.54 0.28 -3.49
CA ILE A 320 4.12 0.43 -3.76
C ILE A 320 3.40 0.18 -2.45
N HIS A 321 2.77 1.20 -1.90
CA HIS A 321 2.03 1.07 -0.65
C HIS A 321 0.53 1.03 -0.92
N ALA A 322 -0.15 0.03 -0.37
CA ALA A 322 -1.60 -0.15 -0.52
C ALA A 322 -2.29 -0.15 0.85
N ALA A 323 -3.43 0.51 0.94
CA ALA A 323 -4.31 0.48 2.11
C ALA A 323 -5.77 0.45 1.64
N GLN A 324 -6.51 -0.61 1.98
CA GLN A 324 -7.84 -0.88 1.43
C GLN A 324 -7.85 -0.83 -0.11
N HIS A 325 -8.55 0.15 -0.69
CA HIS A 325 -8.68 0.38 -2.12
C HIS A 325 -7.89 1.60 -2.59
N TYR A 326 -6.91 2.02 -1.80
CA TYR A 326 -6.00 3.11 -2.10
C TYR A 326 -4.59 2.59 -2.34
N MET A 327 -3.89 3.22 -3.26
CA MET A 327 -2.48 2.94 -3.55
C MET A 327 -1.68 4.23 -3.64
N CYS A 328 -0.43 4.22 -3.20
CA CYS A 328 0.54 5.27 -3.49
C CYS A 328 1.90 4.65 -3.77
N PHE A 329 2.81 5.45 -4.31
CA PHE A 329 4.17 5.03 -4.65
C PHE A 329 5.16 5.85 -3.85
N LEU A 330 6.22 5.20 -3.38
CA LEU A 330 7.31 5.82 -2.64
C LEU A 330 8.63 5.51 -3.31
N GLN A 331 9.54 6.47 -3.26
CA GLN A 331 10.93 6.33 -3.67
C GLN A 331 11.81 6.64 -2.46
N PHE A 332 12.62 5.67 -2.05
CA PHE A 332 13.61 5.81 -0.98
C PHE A 332 15.00 5.97 -1.62
N ASP A 333 15.57 7.16 -1.52
CA ASP A 333 16.95 7.43 -1.97
C ASP A 333 17.93 7.12 -0.84
N ILE A 334 18.64 6.01 -0.99
CA ILE A 334 19.61 5.46 -0.06
C ILE A 334 20.94 5.33 -0.82
N SER A 335 21.76 6.38 -0.75
CA SER A 335 23.04 6.42 -1.47
C SER A 335 24.09 5.49 -0.84
N ASP A 336 25.11 5.12 -1.60
CA ASP A 336 26.23 4.34 -1.05
C ASP A 336 26.99 5.13 0.04
N GLN A 337 27.01 6.47 -0.10
CA GLN A 337 27.55 7.38 0.91
C GLN A 337 26.72 7.35 2.20
N TYR A 338 25.39 7.16 2.10
CA TYR A 338 24.56 6.93 3.28
C TYR A 338 24.90 5.61 3.96
N LEU A 339 25.05 4.52 3.19
CA LEU A 339 25.36 3.21 3.75
C LEU A 339 26.72 3.18 4.46
N SER A 340 27.74 3.88 3.93
CA SER A 340 29.06 3.99 4.57
C SER A 340 29.05 4.88 5.82
N ASP A 341 28.17 5.88 5.85
CA ASP A 341 27.99 6.81 6.96
C ASP A 341 26.93 6.34 7.97
N PHE A 342 26.22 5.24 7.70
CA PHE A 342 24.99 4.88 8.40
C PHE A 342 25.15 4.81 9.93
N GLU A 343 26.21 4.13 10.38
CA GLU A 343 26.55 3.90 11.78
C GLU A 343 27.80 4.69 12.22
N SER A 344 28.16 5.76 11.52
CA SER A 344 29.28 6.61 11.93
C SER A 344 28.96 7.33 13.26
N ALA A 345 29.99 7.77 13.97
CA ALA A 345 29.81 8.50 15.23
C ALA A 345 29.19 9.90 15.04
N SER A 346 29.26 10.43 13.83
CA SER A 346 28.75 11.76 13.48
C SER A 346 28.15 11.74 12.06
N PRO A 347 27.02 11.04 11.87
CA PRO A 347 26.48 10.84 10.55
C PRO A 347 25.90 12.14 9.99
N SER A 348 26.10 12.35 8.69
CA SER A 348 25.76 13.57 7.98
C SER A 348 24.80 13.36 6.81
N THR A 349 24.60 12.11 6.41
CA THR A 349 23.76 11.72 5.28
C THR A 349 22.37 11.28 5.71
N PHE A 350 21.40 11.44 4.81
CA PHE A 350 19.97 11.17 5.05
C PHE A 350 19.41 10.19 4.03
N ILE A 351 18.36 9.46 4.41
CA ILE A 351 17.47 8.78 3.47
C ILE A 351 16.40 9.78 3.06
N TYR A 352 16.27 10.04 1.77
CA TYR A 352 15.20 10.90 1.25
C TYR A 352 14.05 10.06 0.72
N VAL A 353 12.83 10.40 1.15
CA VAL A 353 11.60 9.72 0.73
C VAL A 353 10.75 10.66 -0.10
N THR A 354 10.48 10.28 -1.34
CA THR A 354 9.49 10.97 -2.19
C THR A 354 8.25 10.11 -2.29
N SER A 355 7.06 10.70 -2.19
CA SER A 355 5.80 9.97 -2.31
C SER A 355 4.88 10.60 -3.33
N THR A 356 4.06 9.78 -3.98
CA THR A 356 2.89 10.27 -4.70
C THR A 356 1.76 10.64 -3.75
N ASN A 357 0.69 11.21 -4.30
CA ASN A 357 -0.61 11.22 -3.62
C ASN A 357 -1.16 9.79 -3.47
N TRP A 358 -2.13 9.63 -2.58
CA TRP A 358 -2.96 8.43 -2.50
C TRP A 358 -3.97 8.41 -3.65
N PHE A 359 -4.01 7.30 -4.38
CA PHE A 359 -4.89 7.09 -5.52
C PHE A 359 -6.02 6.14 -5.16
N ASP A 360 -7.26 6.60 -5.31
CA ASP A 360 -8.47 5.82 -5.07
C ASP A 360 -8.78 4.92 -6.28
N LEU A 361 -8.60 3.61 -6.13
CA LEU A 361 -8.87 2.62 -7.19
C LEU A 361 -10.36 2.49 -7.53
N SER A 362 -11.26 2.98 -6.67
CA SER A 362 -12.69 3.05 -6.98
C SER A 362 -13.05 4.25 -7.85
N SER A 363 -12.20 5.27 -7.88
CA SER A 363 -12.33 6.42 -8.79
C SER A 363 -11.61 6.18 -10.12
N ARG A 364 -12.14 6.73 -11.21
CA ARG A 364 -11.47 6.69 -12.52
C ARG A 364 -10.10 7.39 -12.48
N SER A 365 -10.04 8.57 -11.89
CA SER A 365 -8.78 9.35 -11.81
C SER A 365 -7.69 8.60 -11.03
N GLY A 366 -8.03 7.94 -9.92
CA GLY A 366 -7.05 7.13 -9.19
C GLY A 366 -6.55 5.93 -10.00
N ARG A 367 -7.44 5.24 -10.73
CA ARG A 367 -7.04 4.17 -11.66
C ARG A 367 -6.12 4.67 -12.78
N GLU A 368 -6.41 5.83 -13.36
CA GLU A 368 -5.56 6.47 -14.38
C GLU A 368 -4.15 6.76 -13.84
N GLN A 369 -4.03 7.29 -12.63
CA GLN A 369 -2.73 7.57 -12.01
C GLN A 369 -1.95 6.29 -11.66
N VAL A 370 -2.62 5.22 -11.23
CA VAL A 370 -1.98 3.93 -10.97
C VAL A 370 -1.48 3.29 -12.27
N VAL A 371 -2.27 3.32 -13.34
CA VAL A 371 -1.83 2.90 -14.69
C VAL A 371 -0.62 3.71 -15.12
N LYS A 372 -0.67 5.04 -14.99
CA LYS A 372 0.43 5.93 -15.38
C LYS A 372 1.73 5.59 -14.64
N ASN A 373 1.69 5.46 -13.31
CA ASN A 373 2.87 5.15 -12.50
C ASN A 373 3.45 3.77 -12.84
N LEU A 374 2.61 2.74 -13.00
CA LEU A 374 3.06 1.40 -13.35
C LEU A 374 3.62 1.32 -14.77
N SER A 375 3.02 2.00 -15.74
CA SER A 375 3.56 2.10 -17.11
C SER A 375 4.93 2.79 -17.12
N CYS A 376 5.08 3.91 -16.39
CA CYS A 376 6.38 4.58 -16.29
C CYS A 376 7.43 3.70 -15.59
N LEU A 377 7.01 2.94 -14.58
CA LEU A 377 7.87 1.97 -13.88
C LEU A 377 8.32 0.84 -14.82
N MET A 378 7.41 0.28 -15.62
CA MET A 378 7.75 -0.72 -16.64
C MET A 378 8.77 -0.16 -17.65
N CYS A 379 8.53 1.04 -18.19
CA CYS A 379 9.45 1.73 -19.10
C CYS A 379 10.81 2.04 -18.46
N TRP A 380 10.86 2.35 -17.16
CA TRP A 380 12.09 2.61 -16.42
C TRP A 380 12.90 1.35 -16.14
N ALA A 381 12.19 0.24 -15.90
CA ALA A 381 12.77 -1.01 -15.46
C ALA A 381 13.29 -1.88 -16.61
N MET A 382 12.73 -1.77 -17.82
CA MET A 382 13.24 -2.42 -19.03
C MET A 382 14.53 -1.75 -19.50
#